data_AF-A0A9D9GJQ5-F1
#
_entry.id   AF-A0A9D9GJQ5-F1
#
_cell.length_a   1.000
_cell.length_b   1.000
_cell.length_c   1.000
_cell.angle_alpha   90.00
_cell.angle_beta   90.00
_cell.angle_gamma   90.00
#
_symmetry.space_group_name_H-M   'P 1'
#
loop_
_entity.id
_entity.type
_entity.pdbx_description
1 polymer ?
#
loop_
_entity_poly.entity_id
_entity_poly.type
_entity_poly.pdbx_seq_one_letter_code
_entity_poly.pdbx_strand_id
1 'polypeptide(L)'
;MSTGTINQKAIDLLDQAAFTSSAVKDKERKSGSVKDENLYPKTKDEALKMKDLLAQAWDAAEDREEAEFKEKYERLSEVVDWSLTRHKTWKWPVIAGAALFAALLFWGYTAQLKEVKEIKEEISQVKSWEAVKDTVITWEECGTEYSGTDYYKDATTWKTNRLALLKSSYQRYSESAAEYKAKADTASVRKERKYYKEHEKKYSKDAAEKRKEFDDLSDAKFKSVQKQAVKSLKGYLSDGRGFANFILFNILLVLALIGLYIWTGNPYGYNITKSRTRHKILGWIQKIGFWFAGVCFGAGVAAQLFADDIVWKYSDGSTSRESDVAGTAMNVMWKIFLIVIGVSVFIGVAGLIMLLEVAFGLPVKLAEDKQDKLVA
;
A
#
# COMPACT_ATOMS: atom_id res chain seq x y z
N MET A 1 -56.54 -47.98 7.25
CA MET A 1 -55.93 -47.67 5.94
C MET A 1 -54.96 -46.55 6.18
N SER A 2 -53.67 -46.79 5.92
CA SER A 2 -52.60 -45.80 6.09
C SER A 2 -52.90 -44.60 5.22
N THR A 3 -53.07 -43.42 5.81
CA THR A 3 -52.97 -42.13 5.11
C THR A 3 -51.50 -41.95 4.73
N GLY A 4 -51.04 -42.71 3.74
CA GLY A 4 -49.76 -42.46 3.11
C GLY A 4 -49.91 -41.18 2.29
N THR A 5 -49.14 -40.16 2.63
CA THR A 5 -48.87 -39.01 1.76
C THR A 5 -48.54 -39.55 0.37
N ILE A 6 -49.18 -38.96 -0.64
CA ILE A 6 -48.81 -39.20 -2.04
C ILE A 6 -47.31 -38.80 -2.12
N ASN A 7 -46.50 -39.48 -2.94
CA ASN A 7 -45.06 -39.18 -3.08
C ASN A 7 -44.14 -39.42 -1.87
N GLN A 8 -44.53 -40.19 -0.84
CA GLN A 8 -43.66 -40.41 0.35
C GLN A 8 -42.20 -40.76 0.00
N LYS A 9 -41.99 -41.63 -0.99
CA LYS A 9 -40.66 -42.02 -1.46
C LYS A 9 -39.86 -40.86 -2.06
N ALA A 10 -40.53 -39.97 -2.78
CA ALA A 10 -39.91 -38.78 -3.36
C ALA A 10 -39.58 -37.75 -2.27
N ILE A 11 -40.44 -37.58 -1.27
CA ILE A 11 -40.20 -36.72 -0.11
C ILE A 11 -38.98 -37.20 0.69
N ASP A 12 -38.84 -38.51 0.91
CA ASP A 12 -37.67 -39.08 1.60
C ASP A 12 -36.35 -38.81 0.85
N LEU A 13 -36.38 -38.75 -0.48
CA LEU A 13 -35.23 -38.39 -1.32
C LEU A 13 -34.91 -36.88 -1.24
N LEU A 14 -35.93 -36.03 -1.20
CA LEU A 14 -35.77 -34.58 -0.97
C LEU A 14 -35.19 -34.29 0.42
N ASP A 15 -35.63 -35.02 1.44
CA ASP A 15 -35.08 -34.87 2.79
C ASP A 15 -33.60 -35.31 2.81
N GLN A 16 -33.24 -36.43 2.15
CA GLN A 16 -31.84 -36.82 1.96
C GLN A 16 -31.01 -35.75 1.23
N ALA A 17 -31.59 -35.12 0.20
CA ALA A 17 -30.96 -34.01 -0.50
C ALA A 17 -30.68 -32.85 0.46
N ALA A 18 -31.65 -32.42 1.27
CA ALA A 18 -31.51 -31.34 2.25
C ALA A 18 -30.38 -31.60 3.29
N PHE A 19 -30.12 -32.88 3.64
CA PHE A 19 -29.05 -33.27 4.57
C PHE A 19 -27.69 -33.56 3.90
N THR A 20 -27.58 -33.40 2.57
CA THR A 20 -26.36 -33.71 1.82
C THR A 20 -25.21 -32.73 2.13
N SER A 21 -25.53 -31.50 2.53
CA SER A 21 -24.51 -30.49 2.87
C SER A 21 -23.75 -30.87 4.15
N SER A 22 -22.42 -30.78 4.10
CA SER A 22 -21.57 -30.86 5.31
C SER A 22 -21.68 -29.62 6.22
N ALA A 23 -22.58 -28.66 5.91
CA ALA A 23 -22.92 -27.53 6.77
C ALA A 23 -23.92 -27.89 7.88
N VAL A 24 -24.72 -28.93 7.65
CA VAL A 24 -25.77 -29.34 8.57
C VAL A 24 -25.17 -29.82 9.88
N LYS A 25 -25.61 -29.22 10.99
CA LYS A 25 -25.09 -29.53 12.33
C LYS A 25 -25.76 -30.78 12.88
N ASP A 26 -25.08 -31.49 13.79
CA ASP A 26 -25.65 -32.67 14.45
C ASP A 26 -26.98 -32.39 15.19
N LYS A 27 -27.15 -31.16 15.69
CA LYS A 27 -28.42 -30.72 16.30
C LYS A 27 -29.57 -30.65 15.29
N GLU A 28 -29.28 -30.27 14.05
CA GLU A 28 -30.27 -30.15 12.96
C GLU A 28 -30.63 -31.53 12.40
N ARG A 29 -29.65 -32.45 12.35
CA ARG A 29 -29.89 -33.87 12.06
C ARG A 29 -30.80 -34.53 13.09
N LYS A 30 -30.63 -34.19 14.37
CA LYS A 30 -31.46 -34.71 15.47
C LYS A 30 -32.87 -34.09 15.51
N SER A 31 -33.05 -32.87 15.03
CA SER A 31 -34.35 -32.20 14.98
C SER A 31 -35.14 -32.49 13.70
N GLY A 32 -34.54 -33.16 12.71
CA GLY A 32 -35.19 -33.43 11.42
C GLY A 32 -35.43 -32.19 10.57
N SER A 33 -34.81 -31.06 10.88
CA SER A 33 -35.01 -29.79 10.18
C SER A 33 -33.69 -29.06 9.95
N VAL A 34 -33.44 -28.68 8.70
CA VAL A 34 -32.24 -27.98 8.27
C VAL A 34 -32.54 -26.48 8.17
N LYS A 35 -31.68 -25.65 8.75
CA LYS A 35 -31.75 -24.21 8.55
C LYS A 35 -31.32 -23.85 7.14
N ASP A 36 -31.97 -22.87 6.54
CA ASP A 36 -31.76 -22.38 5.17
C ASP A 36 -30.29 -22.11 4.84
N GLU A 37 -29.55 -21.52 5.78
CA GLU A 37 -28.12 -21.21 5.65
C GLU A 37 -27.24 -22.46 5.49
N ASN A 38 -27.69 -23.61 6.00
CA ASN A 38 -26.95 -24.88 5.99
C ASN A 38 -27.44 -25.84 4.89
N LEU A 39 -28.47 -25.46 4.12
CA LEU A 39 -28.96 -26.24 2.97
C LEU A 39 -27.94 -26.24 1.82
N TYR A 40 -27.19 -25.15 1.66
CA TYR A 40 -26.23 -24.98 0.57
C TYR A 40 -25.08 -26.00 0.68
N PRO A 41 -24.86 -26.86 -0.34
CA PRO A 41 -23.75 -27.80 -0.33
C PRO A 41 -22.41 -27.06 -0.39
N LYS A 42 -21.38 -27.66 0.22
CA LYS A 42 -20.06 -27.03 0.41
C LYS A 42 -19.02 -27.45 -0.62
N THR A 43 -19.27 -28.50 -1.41
CA THR A 43 -18.35 -29.03 -2.42
C THR A 43 -19.08 -29.36 -3.72
N LYS A 44 -18.35 -29.41 -4.84
CA LYS A 44 -18.90 -29.83 -6.14
C LYS A 44 -19.42 -31.27 -6.12
N ASP A 45 -18.91 -32.12 -5.24
CA ASP A 45 -19.41 -33.50 -5.14
C ASP A 45 -20.71 -33.54 -4.35
N GLU A 46 -20.82 -32.75 -3.27
CA GLU A 46 -22.08 -32.57 -2.53
C GLU A 46 -23.18 -31.94 -3.41
N ALA A 47 -22.79 -31.01 -4.28
CA ALA A 47 -23.62 -30.43 -5.33
C ALA A 47 -24.29 -31.46 -6.24
N LEU A 48 -23.44 -32.30 -6.82
CA LEU A 48 -23.81 -33.26 -7.85
C LEU A 48 -24.62 -34.36 -7.21
N LYS A 49 -24.27 -34.74 -5.97
CA LYS A 49 -25.07 -35.66 -5.17
C LYS A 49 -26.46 -35.10 -4.85
N MET A 50 -26.56 -33.82 -4.46
CA MET A 50 -27.86 -33.18 -4.23
C MET A 50 -28.68 -33.09 -5.53
N LYS A 51 -28.04 -32.75 -6.66
CA LYS A 51 -28.68 -32.76 -7.98
C LYS A 51 -29.19 -34.13 -8.39
N ASP A 52 -28.41 -35.17 -8.14
CA ASP A 52 -28.76 -36.56 -8.45
C ASP A 52 -29.96 -37.02 -7.60
N LEU A 53 -29.97 -36.68 -6.30
CA LEU A 53 -31.10 -36.96 -5.41
C LEU A 53 -32.38 -36.22 -5.83
N LEU A 54 -32.26 -34.97 -6.31
CA LEU A 54 -33.39 -34.24 -6.89
C LEU A 54 -33.95 -34.92 -8.14
N ALA A 55 -33.08 -35.37 -9.05
CA ALA A 55 -33.51 -36.11 -10.23
C ALA A 55 -34.24 -37.42 -9.86
N GLN A 56 -33.69 -38.18 -8.91
CA GLN A 56 -34.31 -39.39 -8.40
C GLN A 56 -35.67 -39.12 -7.72
N ALA A 57 -35.81 -38.01 -6.99
CA ALA A 57 -37.07 -37.60 -6.37
C ALA A 57 -38.12 -37.23 -7.43
N TRP A 58 -37.73 -36.50 -8.49
CA TRP A 58 -38.60 -36.14 -9.60
C TRP A 58 -39.14 -37.34 -10.38
N ASP A 59 -38.30 -38.35 -10.57
CA ASP A 59 -38.68 -39.60 -11.24
C ASP A 59 -39.53 -40.51 -10.35
N ALA A 60 -39.37 -40.42 -9.02
CA ALA A 60 -40.13 -41.19 -8.04
C ALA A 60 -41.48 -40.57 -7.64
N ALA A 61 -41.78 -39.33 -8.06
CA ALA A 61 -43.03 -38.65 -7.76
C ALA A 61 -44.20 -39.15 -8.62
N GLU A 62 -45.25 -39.60 -7.97
CA GLU A 62 -46.55 -39.99 -8.53
C GLU A 62 -47.42 -38.76 -8.89
N ASP A 63 -47.41 -37.71 -8.06
CA ASP A 63 -48.10 -36.43 -8.31
C ASP A 63 -47.17 -35.23 -8.10
N ARG A 64 -46.72 -34.61 -9.19
CA ARG A 64 -45.75 -33.50 -9.13
C ARG A 64 -46.36 -32.18 -8.68
N GLU A 65 -47.69 -32.05 -8.66
CA GLU A 65 -48.39 -30.84 -8.24
C GLU A 65 -48.80 -30.90 -6.75
N GLU A 66 -48.49 -31.98 -6.04
CA GLU A 66 -48.66 -32.04 -4.59
C GLU A 66 -47.84 -30.92 -3.93
N ALA A 67 -48.52 -30.11 -3.11
CA ALA A 67 -47.97 -28.87 -2.58
C ALA A 67 -46.66 -29.08 -1.81
N GLU A 68 -46.56 -30.12 -0.98
CA GLU A 68 -45.36 -30.39 -0.18
C GLU A 68 -44.16 -30.82 -1.03
N PHE A 69 -44.39 -31.71 -2.01
CA PHE A 69 -43.35 -32.15 -2.93
C PHE A 69 -42.83 -30.98 -3.77
N LYS A 70 -43.75 -30.22 -4.37
CA LYS A 70 -43.43 -29.10 -5.26
C LYS A 70 -42.64 -28.01 -4.54
N GLU A 71 -43.08 -27.58 -3.36
CA GLU A 71 -42.40 -26.55 -2.56
C GLU A 71 -40.97 -26.99 -2.19
N LYS A 72 -40.79 -28.22 -1.71
CA LYS A 72 -39.46 -28.74 -1.35
C LYS A 72 -38.56 -28.91 -2.57
N TYR A 73 -39.08 -29.42 -3.69
CA TYR A 73 -38.32 -29.63 -4.92
C TYR A 73 -37.85 -28.31 -5.52
N GLU A 74 -38.74 -27.32 -5.68
CA GLU A 74 -38.40 -26.00 -6.22
C GLU A 74 -37.33 -25.32 -5.37
N ARG A 75 -37.51 -25.33 -4.04
CA ARG A 75 -36.55 -24.75 -3.09
C ARG A 75 -35.17 -25.39 -3.17
N LEU A 76 -35.08 -26.72 -3.20
CA LEU A 76 -33.80 -27.42 -3.28
C LEU A 76 -33.17 -27.29 -4.69
N SER A 77 -33.99 -27.22 -5.74
CA SER A 77 -33.52 -26.94 -7.10
C SER A 77 -32.87 -25.57 -7.20
N GLU A 78 -33.48 -24.52 -6.61
CA GLU A 78 -32.86 -23.20 -6.53
C GLU A 78 -31.52 -23.22 -5.78
N VAL A 79 -31.41 -24.00 -4.71
CA VAL A 79 -30.16 -24.16 -3.96
C VAL A 79 -29.09 -24.88 -4.79
N VAL A 80 -29.45 -25.93 -5.52
CA VAL A 80 -28.53 -26.65 -6.42
C VAL A 80 -28.10 -25.77 -7.58
N ASP A 81 -29.03 -25.07 -8.23
CA ASP A 81 -28.76 -24.16 -9.33
C ASP A 81 -27.91 -22.99 -8.89
N TRP A 82 -28.23 -22.34 -7.77
CA TRP A 82 -27.40 -21.29 -7.19
C TRP A 82 -25.99 -21.83 -6.91
N SER A 83 -25.90 -23.03 -6.32
CA SER A 83 -24.61 -23.54 -5.87
C SER A 83 -23.73 -24.03 -7.04
N LEU A 84 -24.33 -24.57 -8.11
CA LEU A 84 -23.68 -24.93 -9.38
C LEU A 84 -23.33 -23.71 -10.23
N THR A 85 -24.08 -22.62 -10.08
CA THR A 85 -23.81 -21.36 -10.79
C THR A 85 -22.74 -20.58 -10.05
N ARG A 86 -21.66 -20.21 -10.74
CA ARG A 86 -20.59 -19.41 -10.12
C ARG A 86 -20.89 -17.93 -10.21
N HIS A 87 -21.03 -17.30 -9.06
CA HIS A 87 -21.15 -15.85 -8.96
C HIS A 87 -19.76 -15.23 -8.76
N LYS A 88 -19.27 -14.46 -9.75
CA LYS A 88 -18.08 -13.64 -9.58
C LYS A 88 -18.47 -12.41 -8.77
N THR A 89 -17.84 -12.23 -7.62
CA THR A 89 -18.02 -11.03 -6.80
C THR A 89 -16.69 -10.32 -6.62
N TRP A 90 -16.67 -9.00 -6.84
CA TRP A 90 -15.49 -8.16 -6.62
C TRP A 90 -15.75 -7.17 -5.50
N LYS A 91 -14.72 -6.90 -4.70
CA LYS A 91 -14.78 -5.82 -3.71
C LYS A 91 -14.36 -4.51 -4.36
N TRP A 92 -15.33 -3.76 -4.87
CA TRP A 92 -15.11 -2.44 -5.47
C TRP A 92 -14.22 -1.49 -4.65
N PRO A 93 -14.34 -1.42 -3.30
CA PRO A 93 -13.45 -0.57 -2.50
C PRO A 93 -11.97 -0.95 -2.60
N VAL A 94 -11.66 -2.24 -2.77
CA VAL A 94 -10.28 -2.73 -2.92
C VAL A 94 -9.69 -2.31 -4.27
N ILE A 95 -10.49 -2.42 -5.33
CA ILE A 95 -10.11 -1.98 -6.68
C ILE A 95 -9.90 -0.45 -6.69
N ALA A 96 -10.84 0.30 -6.11
CA ALA A 96 -10.75 1.75 -6.02
C ALA A 96 -9.51 2.21 -5.22
N GLY A 97 -9.21 1.57 -4.08
CA GLY A 97 -8.02 1.88 -3.29
C GLY A 97 -6.71 1.62 -4.03
N ALA A 98 -6.61 0.50 -4.74
CA ALA A 98 -5.44 0.21 -5.56
C ALA A 98 -5.29 1.18 -6.74
N ALA A 99 -6.39 1.57 -7.39
CA ALA A 99 -6.37 2.56 -8.46
C ALA A 99 -5.92 3.95 -7.95
N LEU A 100 -6.42 4.38 -6.78
CA LEU A 100 -5.99 5.61 -6.14
C LEU A 100 -4.49 5.58 -5.79
N PHE A 101 -3.98 4.43 -5.33
CA PHE A 101 -2.55 4.28 -5.08
C PHE A 101 -1.72 4.43 -6.36
N ALA A 102 -2.14 3.77 -7.44
CA ALA A 102 -1.47 3.90 -8.73
C ALA A 102 -1.47 5.36 -9.22
N ALA A 103 -2.55 6.10 -8.99
CA ALA A 103 -2.64 7.53 -9.33
C ALA A 103 -1.69 8.39 -8.48
N LEU A 104 -1.56 8.12 -7.17
CA LEU A 104 -0.60 8.83 -6.31
C LEU A 104 0.84 8.54 -6.70
N LEU A 105 1.17 7.28 -6.99
CA LEU A 105 2.47 6.91 -7.53
C LEU A 105 2.72 7.61 -8.87
N PHE A 106 1.72 7.70 -9.75
CA PHE A 106 1.85 8.41 -11.02
C PHE A 106 2.15 9.90 -10.82
N TRP A 107 1.52 10.55 -9.85
CA TRP A 107 1.84 11.92 -9.49
C TRP A 107 3.28 12.08 -8.96
N GLY A 108 3.74 11.17 -8.10
CA GLY A 108 5.15 11.14 -7.67
C GLY A 108 6.12 10.90 -8.83
N TYR A 109 5.75 10.05 -9.79
CA TYR A 109 6.51 9.79 -11.00
C TYR A 109 6.64 11.04 -11.88
N THR A 110 5.57 11.80 -12.10
CA THR A 110 5.62 13.02 -12.90
C THR A 110 6.44 14.12 -12.22
N ALA A 111 6.35 14.26 -10.90
CA ALA A 111 7.21 15.14 -10.12
C ALA A 111 8.70 14.75 -10.30
N GLN A 112 9.02 13.46 -10.19
CA GLN A 112 10.40 12.99 -10.37
C GLN A 112 10.92 13.19 -11.80
N LEU A 113 10.06 13.01 -12.81
CA LEU A 113 10.43 13.29 -14.20
C LEU A 113 10.73 14.76 -14.44
N LYS A 114 10.05 15.67 -13.73
CA LYS A 114 10.32 17.10 -13.78
C LYS A 114 11.72 17.40 -13.23
N GLU A 115 12.08 16.88 -12.07
CA GLU A 115 13.43 17.02 -11.49
C GLU A 115 14.51 16.45 -12.43
N VAL A 116 14.26 15.27 -13.02
CA VAL A 116 15.17 14.66 -14.01
C VAL A 116 15.37 15.55 -15.23
N LYS A 117 14.33 16.31 -15.63
CA LYS A 117 14.43 17.27 -16.73
C LYS A 117 15.25 18.49 -16.32
N GLU A 118 14.97 19.07 -15.15
CA GLU A 118 15.71 20.21 -14.60
C GLU A 118 17.21 19.89 -14.48
N ILE A 119 17.58 18.70 -13.97
CA ILE A 119 18.98 18.26 -13.89
C ILE A 119 19.64 18.14 -15.28
N LYS A 120 18.90 17.71 -16.32
CA LYS A 120 19.45 17.67 -17.69
C LYS A 120 19.70 19.07 -18.26
N GLU A 121 18.84 20.01 -17.92
CA GLU A 121 19.00 21.43 -18.28
C GLU A 121 20.23 22.01 -17.58
N GLU A 122 20.40 21.76 -16.27
CA GLU A 122 21.60 22.14 -15.51
C GLU A 122 22.88 21.52 -16.08
N ILE A 123 22.87 20.23 -16.47
CA ILE A 123 24.04 19.61 -17.13
C ILE A 123 24.42 20.35 -18.41
N SER A 124 23.42 20.82 -19.16
CA SER A 124 23.62 21.55 -20.40
C SER A 124 24.19 22.95 -20.12
N GLN A 125 23.67 23.63 -19.10
CA GLN A 125 24.20 24.91 -18.61
C GLN A 125 25.65 24.80 -18.13
N VAL A 126 25.99 23.78 -17.34
CA VAL A 126 27.36 23.56 -16.86
C VAL A 126 28.32 23.33 -18.03
N LYS A 127 27.88 22.60 -19.06
CA LYS A 127 28.69 22.39 -20.27
C LYS A 127 28.88 23.66 -21.09
N SER A 128 27.97 24.63 -21.00
CA SER A 128 28.06 25.91 -21.70
C SER A 128 28.76 27.01 -20.88
N TRP A 129 29.28 26.71 -19.69
CA TRP A 129 30.06 27.68 -18.92
C TRP A 129 31.25 28.21 -19.73
N GLU A 130 31.43 29.53 -19.70
CA GLU A 130 32.59 30.19 -20.30
C GLU A 130 33.84 29.95 -19.45
N ALA A 131 34.99 29.86 -20.10
CA ALA A 131 36.26 29.69 -19.40
C ALA A 131 36.56 30.94 -18.59
N VAL A 132 36.59 30.79 -17.26
CA VAL A 132 36.94 31.86 -16.32
C VAL A 132 38.41 31.73 -15.93
N LYS A 133 39.05 32.84 -15.51
CA LYS A 133 40.38 32.82 -14.92
C LYS A 133 40.42 31.86 -13.73
N ASP A 134 41.39 30.96 -13.70
CA ASP A 134 41.58 30.04 -12.58
C ASP A 134 41.85 30.83 -11.30
N THR A 135 40.99 30.65 -10.29
CA THR A 135 41.12 31.23 -8.96
C THR A 135 41.47 30.15 -7.94
N VAL A 136 42.39 30.45 -7.03
CA VAL A 136 42.71 29.61 -5.87
C VAL A 136 41.98 30.24 -4.68
N ILE A 137 41.26 29.43 -3.90
CA ILE A 137 40.54 29.87 -2.70
C ILE A 137 41.11 29.05 -1.56
N THR A 138 41.89 29.70 -0.68
CA THR A 138 42.54 29.01 0.43
C THR A 138 41.54 28.58 1.51
N TRP A 139 41.96 27.68 2.40
CA TRP A 139 41.12 27.23 3.50
C TRP A 139 40.72 28.37 4.44
N GLU A 140 41.64 29.30 4.69
CA GLU A 140 41.46 30.44 5.58
C GLU A 140 40.48 31.46 4.99
N GLU A 141 40.56 31.72 3.68
CA GLU A 141 39.69 32.65 2.97
C GLU A 141 38.28 32.11 2.72
N CYS A 142 38.13 30.78 2.66
CA CYS A 142 36.84 30.16 2.38
C CYS A 142 35.87 30.29 3.57
N GLY A 143 34.68 30.83 3.36
CA GLY A 143 33.61 30.82 4.36
C GLY A 143 33.01 29.41 4.58
N THR A 144 32.06 29.31 5.51
CA THR A 144 31.27 28.08 5.75
C THR A 144 29.84 28.20 5.25
N GLU A 145 29.42 29.41 4.88
CA GLU A 145 28.11 29.69 4.31
C GLU A 145 28.11 29.37 2.82
N TYR A 146 27.07 28.68 2.37
CA TYR A 146 26.84 28.38 0.97
C TYR A 146 25.40 28.70 0.60
N SER A 147 25.19 29.19 -0.62
CA SER A 147 23.84 29.43 -1.16
C SER A 147 23.43 28.27 -2.05
N GLY A 148 22.22 27.74 -1.84
CA GLY A 148 21.61 26.76 -2.73
C GLY A 148 21.05 27.38 -4.01
N THR A 149 20.73 28.68 -3.99
CA THR A 149 20.22 29.42 -5.14
C THR A 149 21.33 29.63 -6.16
N ASP A 150 21.03 29.42 -7.46
CA ASP A 150 21.98 29.62 -8.56
C ASP A 150 23.27 28.77 -8.46
N TYR A 151 23.25 27.65 -7.76
CA TYR A 151 24.43 26.83 -7.46
C TYR A 151 25.23 26.40 -8.71
N TYR A 152 24.56 26.20 -9.86
CA TYR A 152 25.16 25.83 -11.16
C TYR A 152 25.21 26.99 -12.18
N LYS A 153 25.06 28.24 -11.74
CA LYS A 153 25.05 29.42 -12.63
C LYS A 153 26.34 29.58 -13.41
N ASP A 154 27.48 29.48 -12.71
CA ASP A 154 28.82 29.60 -13.28
C ASP A 154 29.85 28.80 -12.45
N ALA A 155 31.04 28.62 -13.03
CA ALA A 155 32.11 27.82 -12.42
C ALA A 155 32.64 28.38 -11.10
N THR A 156 32.67 29.71 -10.94
CA THR A 156 33.19 30.38 -9.73
C THR A 156 32.21 30.21 -8.58
N THR A 157 30.92 30.44 -8.85
CA THR A 157 29.83 30.25 -7.89
C THR A 157 29.77 28.80 -7.42
N TRP A 158 29.83 27.84 -8.35
CA TRP A 158 29.86 26.41 -7.99
C TRP A 158 31.08 26.04 -7.14
N LYS A 159 32.28 26.48 -7.54
CA LYS A 159 33.52 26.18 -6.81
C LYS A 159 33.49 26.75 -5.40
N THR A 160 33.08 28.02 -5.26
CA THR A 160 33.01 28.71 -3.97
C THR A 160 32.03 28.03 -3.02
N ASN A 161 30.80 27.77 -3.50
CA ASN A 161 29.78 27.09 -2.68
C ASN A 161 30.19 25.65 -2.34
N ARG A 162 30.85 24.93 -3.27
CA ARG A 162 31.32 23.57 -3.01
C ARG A 162 32.42 23.55 -1.95
N LEU A 163 33.38 24.48 -2.01
CA LEU A 163 34.44 24.62 -1.01
C LEU A 163 33.86 24.97 0.37
N ALA A 164 32.90 25.90 0.43
CA ALA A 164 32.23 26.25 1.67
C ALA A 164 31.46 25.06 2.29
N LEU A 165 30.78 24.27 1.46
CA LEU A 165 30.10 23.04 1.89
C LEU A 165 31.07 21.97 2.41
N LEU A 166 32.24 21.83 1.78
CA LEU A 166 33.31 20.92 2.24
C LEU A 166 33.88 21.38 3.58
N LYS A 167 34.14 22.68 3.75
CA LYS A 167 34.62 23.26 5.01
C LYS A 167 33.60 23.11 6.14
N SER A 168 32.34 23.42 5.89
CA SER A 168 31.24 23.22 6.84
C SER A 168 31.10 21.74 7.25
N SER A 169 31.16 20.82 6.27
CA SER A 169 31.10 19.37 6.54
C SER A 169 32.29 18.89 7.38
N TYR A 170 33.50 19.38 7.09
CA TYR A 170 34.69 19.07 7.89
C TYR A 170 34.53 19.51 9.34
N GLN A 171 34.07 20.73 9.59
CA GLN A 171 33.88 21.26 10.95
C GLN A 171 32.88 20.39 11.72
N ARG A 172 31.71 20.12 11.13
CA ARG A 172 30.69 19.25 11.75
C ARG A 172 31.21 17.86 12.08
N TYR A 173 31.97 17.23 11.19
CA TYR A 173 32.56 15.91 11.45
C TYR A 173 33.67 15.96 12.48
N SER A 174 34.47 17.02 12.51
CA SER A 174 35.52 17.21 13.51
C SER A 174 34.94 17.41 14.91
N GLU A 175 33.87 18.21 15.03
CA GLU A 175 33.11 18.39 16.27
C GLU A 175 32.48 17.07 16.73
N SER A 176 31.83 16.34 15.82
CA SER A 176 31.26 15.02 16.12
C SER A 176 32.35 14.05 16.60
N ALA A 177 33.50 13.99 15.93
CA ALA A 177 34.61 13.14 16.34
C ALA A 177 35.10 13.49 17.75
N ALA A 178 35.25 14.77 18.07
CA ALA A 178 35.62 15.23 19.41
C ALA A 178 34.59 14.87 20.47
N GLU A 179 33.30 15.02 20.17
CA GLU A 179 32.19 14.65 21.06
C GLU A 179 32.19 13.14 21.35
N TYR A 180 32.33 12.31 20.31
CA TYR A 180 32.37 10.85 20.45
C TYR A 180 33.62 10.38 21.18
N LYS A 181 34.76 11.07 21.00
CA LYS A 181 35.97 10.83 21.78
C LYS A 181 35.74 11.11 23.27
N ALA A 182 35.19 12.29 23.60
CA ALA A 182 34.86 12.63 24.99
C ALA A 182 33.91 11.62 25.63
N LYS A 183 32.85 11.21 24.90
CA LYS A 183 31.92 10.15 25.34
C LYS A 183 32.62 8.81 25.55
N ALA A 184 33.57 8.44 24.69
CA ALA A 184 34.35 7.21 24.83
C ALA A 184 35.24 7.24 26.07
N ASP A 185 35.85 8.38 26.38
CA ASP A 185 36.75 8.58 27.51
C ASP A 185 35.99 8.53 28.85
N THR A 186 34.75 9.02 28.89
CA THR A 186 33.90 8.99 30.10
C THR A 186 33.05 7.71 30.25
N ALA A 187 32.95 6.87 29.22
CA ALA A 187 32.09 5.69 29.23
C ALA A 187 32.60 4.61 30.22
N SER A 188 31.75 4.23 31.17
CA SER A 188 32.00 3.16 32.15
C SER A 188 31.71 1.75 31.57
N VAL A 189 30.81 1.64 30.60
CA VAL A 189 30.41 0.37 29.97
C VAL A 189 31.26 0.05 28.75
N ARG A 190 31.87 -1.15 28.70
CA ARG A 190 32.77 -1.58 27.60
C ARG A 190 32.11 -1.54 26.22
N LYS A 191 30.83 -1.93 26.12
CA LYS A 191 30.08 -1.95 24.85
C LYS A 191 29.85 -0.54 24.29
N GLU A 192 29.49 0.40 25.16
CA GLU A 192 29.30 1.82 24.81
C GLU A 192 30.63 2.47 24.42
N ARG A 193 31.69 2.23 25.21
CA ARG A 193 33.05 2.68 24.87
C ARG A 193 33.49 2.20 23.48
N LYS A 194 33.18 0.95 23.12
CA LYS A 194 33.48 0.42 21.77
C LYS A 194 32.68 1.16 20.69
N TYR A 195 31.37 1.32 20.90
CA TYR A 195 30.48 2.04 19.97
C TYR A 195 30.96 3.49 19.74
N TYR A 196 31.31 4.21 20.79
CA TYR A 196 31.81 5.59 20.69
C TYR A 196 33.15 5.68 19.96
N LYS A 197 34.09 4.77 20.22
CA LYS A 197 35.37 4.70 19.49
C LYS A 197 35.20 4.39 18.01
N GLU A 198 34.22 3.56 17.65
CA GLU A 198 33.91 3.29 16.23
C GLU A 198 33.36 4.54 15.53
N HIS A 199 32.48 5.29 16.21
CA HIS A 199 31.93 6.54 15.69
C HIS A 199 32.97 7.66 15.62
N GLU A 200 33.82 7.83 16.64
CA GLU A 200 34.98 8.73 16.61
C GLU A 200 35.84 8.48 15.37
N LYS A 201 36.25 7.22 15.16
CA LYS A 201 37.08 6.85 14.00
C LYS A 201 36.38 7.14 12.67
N LYS A 202 35.08 6.84 12.58
CA LYS A 202 34.30 7.13 11.36
C LYS A 202 34.28 8.63 11.08
N TYR A 203 33.91 9.46 12.06
CA TYR A 203 33.82 10.91 11.87
C TYR A 203 35.19 11.55 11.65
N SER A 204 36.25 11.07 12.31
CA SER A 204 37.61 11.55 12.06
C SER A 204 38.09 11.22 10.64
N LYS A 205 37.71 10.04 10.11
CA LYS A 205 37.98 9.67 8.72
C LYS A 205 37.18 10.53 7.75
N ASP A 206 35.89 10.71 7.99
CA ASP A 206 35.01 11.53 7.14
C ASP A 206 35.50 12.99 7.11
N ALA A 207 35.96 13.53 8.25
CA ALA A 207 36.58 14.85 8.32
C ALA A 207 37.85 14.92 7.44
N ALA A 208 38.77 13.96 7.59
CA ALA A 208 39.99 13.93 6.77
C ALA A 208 39.68 13.83 5.26
N GLU A 209 38.67 13.05 4.88
CA GLU A 209 38.21 12.95 3.49
C GLU A 209 37.67 14.30 2.97
N LYS A 210 36.85 15.01 3.76
CA LYS A 210 36.35 16.34 3.36
C LYS A 210 37.45 17.38 3.26
N ARG A 211 38.46 17.32 4.13
CA ARG A 211 39.62 18.21 4.02
C ARG A 211 40.40 17.93 2.74
N LYS A 212 40.64 16.66 2.42
CA LYS A 212 41.31 16.27 1.18
C LYS A 212 40.52 16.69 -0.06
N GLU A 213 39.20 16.46 -0.09
CA GLU A 213 38.33 16.92 -1.18
C GLU A 213 38.39 18.45 -1.36
N PHE A 214 38.52 19.20 -0.26
CA PHE A 214 38.70 20.65 -0.32
C PHE A 214 40.02 21.00 -0.98
N ASP A 215 41.13 20.44 -0.49
CA ASP A 215 42.47 20.75 -0.99
C ASP A 215 42.59 20.38 -2.49
N ASP A 216 42.04 19.24 -2.90
CA ASP A 216 41.99 18.80 -4.31
C ASP A 216 41.17 19.77 -5.20
N LEU A 217 40.13 20.41 -4.66
CA LEU A 217 39.27 21.34 -5.39
C LEU A 217 39.79 22.78 -5.37
N SER A 218 40.46 23.20 -4.30
CA SER A 218 41.03 24.56 -4.14
C SER A 218 41.89 24.95 -5.34
N ASP A 219 42.75 24.03 -5.78
CA ASP A 219 43.71 24.27 -6.86
C ASP A 219 43.22 23.74 -8.22
N ALA A 220 41.97 23.24 -8.27
CA ALA A 220 41.41 22.70 -9.50
C ALA A 220 41.19 23.80 -10.55
N LYS A 221 41.72 23.56 -11.74
CA LYS A 221 41.51 24.39 -12.94
C LYS A 221 40.10 24.27 -13.48
N PHE A 222 39.64 25.27 -14.24
CA PHE A 222 38.32 25.35 -14.85
C PHE A 222 37.81 24.04 -15.46
N LYS A 223 38.60 23.37 -16.31
CA LYS A 223 38.21 22.09 -16.94
C LYS A 223 37.92 20.99 -15.92
N SER A 224 38.69 20.94 -14.82
CA SER A 224 38.48 19.99 -13.73
C SER A 224 37.21 20.34 -12.96
N VAL A 225 37.00 21.62 -12.64
CA VAL A 225 35.79 22.13 -11.97
C VAL A 225 34.53 21.79 -12.77
N GLN A 226 34.51 22.11 -14.06
CA GLN A 226 33.40 21.79 -14.96
C GLN A 226 33.14 20.27 -15.03
N LYS A 227 34.20 19.45 -15.14
CA LYS A 227 34.08 17.98 -15.16
C LYS A 227 33.50 17.44 -13.85
N GLN A 228 33.92 17.98 -12.70
CA GLN A 228 33.40 17.57 -11.40
C GLN A 228 31.94 17.98 -11.21
N ALA A 229 31.57 19.20 -11.62
CA ALA A 229 30.17 19.66 -11.60
C ALA A 229 29.27 18.77 -12.47
N VAL A 230 29.67 18.47 -13.70
CA VAL A 230 28.95 17.53 -14.59
C VAL A 230 28.86 16.13 -13.98
N LYS A 231 29.93 15.64 -13.34
CA LYS A 231 29.92 14.32 -12.68
C LYS A 231 28.92 14.29 -11.53
N SER A 232 28.85 15.34 -10.72
CA SER A 232 27.88 15.46 -9.63
C SER A 232 26.44 15.42 -10.16
N LEU A 233 26.13 16.24 -11.16
CA LEU A 233 24.80 16.26 -11.79
C LEU A 233 24.43 14.94 -12.46
N LYS A 234 25.39 14.25 -13.09
CA LYS A 234 25.16 12.91 -13.66
C LYS A 234 24.81 11.88 -12.58
N GLY A 235 25.36 11.99 -11.38
CA GLY A 235 24.99 11.18 -10.22
C GLY A 235 23.53 11.42 -9.82
N TYR A 236 23.15 12.68 -9.61
CA TYR A 236 21.75 13.02 -9.34
C TYR A 236 20.80 12.57 -10.46
N LEU A 237 21.22 12.66 -11.72
CA LEU A 237 20.45 12.19 -12.87
C LEU A 237 20.28 10.67 -12.90
N SER A 238 21.29 9.89 -12.50
CA SER A 238 21.15 8.43 -12.41
C SER A 238 20.21 8.04 -11.28
N ASP A 239 20.35 8.70 -10.12
CA ASP A 239 19.56 8.40 -8.93
C ASP A 239 18.09 8.76 -9.16
N GLY A 240 17.81 9.96 -9.68
CA GLY A 240 16.46 10.40 -10.03
C GLY A 240 15.80 9.51 -11.08
N ARG A 241 16.54 9.03 -12.10
CA ARG A 241 16.01 8.04 -13.06
C ARG A 241 15.76 6.68 -12.43
N GLY A 242 16.66 6.22 -11.56
CA GLY A 242 16.50 4.98 -10.82
C GLY A 242 15.24 4.99 -9.98
N PHE A 243 15.01 6.10 -9.26
CA PHE A 243 13.81 6.30 -8.46
C PHE A 243 12.53 6.41 -9.31
N ALA A 244 12.56 7.17 -10.40
CA ALA A 244 11.44 7.24 -11.35
C ALA A 244 11.06 5.85 -11.91
N ASN A 245 12.06 5.04 -12.30
CA ASN A 245 11.85 3.67 -12.77
C ASN A 245 11.28 2.76 -11.66
N PHE A 246 11.74 2.94 -10.42
CA PHE A 246 11.18 2.21 -9.28
C PHE A 246 9.69 2.56 -9.08
N ILE A 247 9.32 3.83 -9.15
CA ILE A 247 7.91 4.25 -9.07
C ILE A 247 7.11 3.64 -10.23
N LEU A 248 7.61 3.75 -11.46
CA LEU A 248 6.94 3.19 -12.65
C LEU A 248 6.72 1.68 -12.54
N PHE A 249 7.72 0.94 -12.06
CA PHE A 249 7.59 -0.50 -11.80
C PHE A 249 6.45 -0.79 -10.82
N ASN A 250 6.35 -0.03 -9.73
CA ASN A 250 5.29 -0.21 -8.74
C ASN A 250 3.91 0.13 -9.31
N ILE A 251 3.78 1.16 -10.16
CA ILE A 251 2.53 1.46 -10.88
C ILE A 251 2.10 0.27 -11.73
N LEU A 252 3.01 -0.26 -12.56
CA LEU A 252 2.73 -1.40 -13.43
C LEU A 252 2.36 -2.66 -12.63
N LEU A 253 3.05 -2.90 -11.52
CA LEU A 253 2.74 -4.01 -10.62
C LEU A 253 1.32 -3.89 -10.04
N VAL A 254 0.93 -2.71 -9.56
CA VAL A 254 -0.42 -2.48 -9.02
C VAL A 254 -1.49 -2.67 -10.08
N LEU A 255 -1.29 -2.15 -11.30
CA LEU A 255 -2.23 -2.34 -12.41
C LEU A 255 -2.36 -3.83 -12.79
N ALA A 256 -1.23 -4.56 -12.84
CA ALA A 256 -1.24 -6.00 -13.07
C ALA A 256 -1.96 -6.76 -11.95
N LEU A 257 -1.77 -6.37 -10.69
CA LEU A 257 -2.48 -6.95 -9.54
C LEU A 257 -3.98 -6.69 -9.60
N ILE A 258 -4.43 -5.50 -10.03
CA ILE A 258 -5.86 -5.23 -10.27
C ILE A 258 -6.42 -6.17 -11.34
N GLY A 259 -5.70 -6.33 -12.46
CA GLY A 259 -6.10 -7.25 -13.53
C GLY A 259 -6.19 -8.70 -13.04
N LEU A 260 -5.17 -9.16 -12.30
CA LEU A 260 -5.15 -10.48 -11.68
C LEU A 260 -6.26 -10.64 -10.65
N TYR A 261 -6.56 -9.60 -9.87
CA TYR A 261 -7.62 -9.62 -8.88
C TYR A 261 -9.01 -9.80 -9.52
N ILE A 262 -9.25 -9.08 -10.61
CA ILE A 262 -10.50 -9.20 -11.38
C ILE A 262 -10.59 -10.60 -12.02
N TRP A 263 -9.48 -11.08 -12.59
CA TRP A 263 -9.40 -12.38 -13.26
C TRP A 263 -9.58 -13.55 -12.29
N THR A 264 -8.96 -13.48 -11.10
CA THR A 264 -9.07 -14.48 -10.02
C THR A 264 -10.35 -14.36 -9.20
N GLY A 265 -11.25 -13.42 -9.54
CA GLY A 265 -12.45 -13.06 -8.79
C GLY A 265 -13.09 -14.25 -8.09
N ASN A 266 -13.13 -14.20 -6.76
CA ASN A 266 -13.56 -15.31 -5.91
C ASN A 266 -14.93 -15.84 -6.37
N PRO A 267 -15.02 -17.10 -6.84
CA PRO A 267 -16.32 -17.68 -7.17
C PRO A 267 -17.07 -17.93 -5.86
N TYR A 268 -18.17 -17.21 -5.65
CA TYR A 268 -19.21 -17.61 -4.70
C TYR A 268 -19.98 -18.80 -5.30
N GLY A 269 -20.12 -19.88 -4.51
CA GLY A 269 -20.51 -21.24 -4.91
C GLY A 269 -19.94 -22.31 -3.94
N TYR A 270 -19.72 -23.55 -4.41
CA TYR A 270 -19.18 -24.74 -3.68
C TYR A 270 -17.78 -24.63 -3.03
N ASN A 271 -17.40 -23.48 -2.47
CA ASN A 271 -16.11 -23.24 -1.82
C ASN A 271 -16.27 -22.48 -0.47
N ILE A 272 -17.37 -22.71 0.25
CA ILE A 272 -17.67 -22.04 1.54
C ILE A 272 -16.63 -22.40 2.64
N THR A 273 -15.88 -23.51 2.53
CA THR A 273 -15.05 -24.01 3.66
C THR A 273 -13.55 -23.73 3.58
N LYS A 274 -12.91 -23.64 2.41
CA LYS A 274 -11.51 -23.13 2.34
C LYS A 274 -11.41 -21.64 2.67
N SER A 275 -12.56 -20.97 2.79
CA SER A 275 -12.70 -19.54 3.02
C SER A 275 -12.93 -19.15 4.49
N ARG A 276 -13.13 -20.06 5.47
CA ARG A 276 -13.58 -19.63 6.82
C ARG A 276 -12.48 -18.98 7.67
N THR A 277 -11.29 -19.57 7.73
CA THR A 277 -10.11 -18.96 8.40
C THR A 277 -9.58 -17.78 7.59
N ARG A 278 -9.64 -17.89 6.25
CA ARG A 278 -9.30 -16.84 5.28
C ARG A 278 -10.22 -15.61 5.42
N HIS A 279 -11.53 -15.77 5.52
CA HIS A 279 -12.52 -14.71 5.76
C HIS A 279 -12.40 -14.13 7.16
N LYS A 280 -12.03 -14.94 8.16
CA LYS A 280 -11.75 -14.42 9.51
C LYS A 280 -10.53 -13.49 9.49
N ILE A 281 -9.43 -13.89 8.87
CA ILE A 281 -8.20 -13.07 8.78
C ILE A 281 -8.42 -11.86 7.86
N LEU A 282 -8.92 -12.05 6.64
CA LEU A 282 -9.23 -10.94 5.71
C LEU A 282 -10.30 -10.01 6.27
N GLY A 283 -11.35 -10.55 6.90
CA GLY A 283 -12.40 -9.76 7.54
C GLY A 283 -11.88 -8.98 8.74
N TRP A 284 -10.92 -9.52 9.50
CA TRP A 284 -10.26 -8.80 10.60
C TRP A 284 -9.34 -7.69 10.09
N ILE A 285 -8.51 -7.96 9.08
CA ILE A 285 -7.65 -6.97 8.41
C ILE A 285 -8.49 -5.86 7.77
N GLN A 286 -9.58 -6.21 7.09
CA GLN A 286 -10.52 -5.25 6.50
C GLN A 286 -11.18 -4.38 7.58
N LYS A 287 -11.69 -5.01 8.65
CA LYS A 287 -12.34 -4.26 9.73
C LYS A 287 -11.38 -3.30 10.39
N ILE A 288 -10.20 -3.74 10.80
CA ILE A 288 -9.24 -2.86 11.51
C ILE A 288 -8.66 -1.83 10.57
N GLY A 289 -8.22 -2.24 9.38
CA GLY A 289 -7.57 -1.36 8.42
C GLY A 289 -8.50 -0.29 7.86
N PHE A 290 -9.72 -0.65 7.46
CA PHE A 290 -10.70 0.31 6.95
C PHE A 290 -11.36 1.12 8.06
N TRP A 291 -11.54 0.57 9.27
CA TRP A 291 -11.97 1.37 10.42
C TRP A 291 -10.92 2.44 10.76
N PHE A 292 -9.65 2.08 10.85
CA PHE A 292 -8.58 3.04 11.13
C PHE A 292 -8.46 4.10 10.02
N ALA A 293 -8.49 3.68 8.75
CA ALA A 293 -8.50 4.61 7.62
C ALA A 293 -9.73 5.53 7.65
N GLY A 294 -10.91 5.00 7.95
CA GLY A 294 -12.15 5.75 8.10
C GLY A 294 -12.12 6.73 9.28
N VAL A 295 -11.49 6.37 10.40
CA VAL A 295 -11.29 7.26 11.55
C VAL A 295 -10.31 8.38 11.19
N CYS A 296 -9.17 8.09 10.57
CA CYS A 296 -8.21 9.12 10.14
C CYS A 296 -8.80 10.07 9.09
N PHE A 297 -9.50 9.52 8.10
CA PHE A 297 -10.17 10.32 7.06
C PHE A 297 -11.34 11.13 7.64
N GLY A 298 -12.19 10.49 8.45
CA GLY A 298 -13.31 11.13 9.12
C GLY A 298 -12.89 12.22 10.10
N ALA A 299 -11.83 11.99 10.88
CA ALA A 299 -11.25 13.00 11.76
C ALA A 299 -10.62 14.16 10.97
N GLY A 300 -9.92 13.87 9.87
CA GLY A 300 -9.35 14.90 9.00
C GLY A 300 -10.40 15.78 8.30
N VAL A 301 -11.49 15.17 7.80
CA VAL A 301 -12.61 15.88 7.17
C VAL A 301 -13.47 16.62 8.20
N ALA A 302 -13.78 16.00 9.34
CA ALA A 302 -14.50 16.67 10.42
C ALA A 302 -13.72 17.87 10.97
N ALA A 303 -12.38 17.77 11.01
CA ALA A 303 -11.51 18.87 11.38
C ALA A 303 -11.57 20.07 10.41
N GLN A 304 -12.06 19.89 9.17
CA GLN A 304 -12.34 21.00 8.23
C GLN A 304 -13.65 21.75 8.53
N LEU A 305 -14.56 21.16 9.33
CA LEU A 305 -15.84 21.79 9.69
C LEU A 305 -15.74 22.69 10.93
N PHE A 306 -14.65 22.61 11.69
CA PHE A 306 -14.41 23.53 12.80
C PHE A 306 -13.80 24.82 12.26
N ALA A 307 -14.45 25.96 12.55
CA ALA A 307 -14.00 27.28 12.15
C ALA A 307 -12.62 27.58 12.75
N ASP A 308 -11.70 28.06 11.93
CA ASP A 308 -10.34 28.46 12.34
C ASP A 308 -10.30 29.83 13.06
N ASP A 309 -11.47 30.43 13.34
CA ASP A 309 -11.63 31.72 14.00
C ASP A 309 -12.25 31.56 15.40
N ILE A 310 -11.59 32.09 16.43
CA ILE A 310 -12.19 32.28 17.75
C ILE A 310 -12.90 33.63 17.74
N VAL A 311 -14.23 33.60 17.88
CA VAL A 311 -15.04 34.82 18.03
C VAL A 311 -15.30 35.05 19.51
N TRP A 312 -14.61 36.02 20.09
CA TRP A 312 -14.87 36.47 21.45
C TRP A 312 -16.07 37.42 21.44
N LYS A 313 -17.10 37.09 22.22
CA LYS A 313 -18.23 38.00 22.51
C LYS A 313 -18.04 38.58 23.90
N TYR A 314 -17.84 39.89 23.98
CA TYR A 314 -17.73 40.58 25.25
C TYR A 314 -19.12 40.95 25.78
N SER A 315 -19.21 41.17 27.10
CA SER A 315 -20.46 41.50 27.79
C SER A 315 -21.09 42.83 27.35
N ASP A 316 -20.34 43.67 26.64
CA ASP A 316 -20.80 44.92 26.02
C ASP A 316 -21.44 44.71 24.63
N GLY A 317 -21.50 43.47 24.14
CA GLY A 317 -22.04 43.10 22.84
C GLY A 317 -21.05 43.24 21.69
N SER A 318 -19.82 43.70 21.94
CA SER A 318 -18.77 43.76 20.93
C SER A 318 -18.18 42.37 20.64
N THR A 319 -17.74 42.17 19.40
CA THR A 319 -17.07 40.94 18.96
C THR A 319 -15.66 41.24 18.49
N SER A 320 -14.64 40.57 19.04
CA SER A 320 -13.30 40.55 18.46
C SER A 320 -13.05 39.21 17.78
N ARG A 321 -12.39 39.26 16.61
CA ARG A 321 -11.99 38.11 15.82
C ARG A 321 -10.48 38.05 15.84
N GLU A 322 -9.93 36.97 16.39
CA GLU A 322 -8.49 36.78 16.49
C GLU A 322 -8.09 35.64 15.55
N SER A 323 -7.32 35.95 14.51
CA SER A 323 -6.79 34.97 13.57
C SER A 323 -5.39 34.54 14.04
N ASP A 324 -5.28 33.36 14.64
CA ASP A 324 -3.97 32.81 15.02
C ASP A 324 -3.30 32.18 13.79
N VAL A 325 -2.73 33.01 12.92
CA VAL A 325 -2.19 32.58 11.61
C VAL A 325 -1.15 31.44 11.73
N ALA A 326 -0.39 31.40 12.84
CA ALA A 326 0.57 30.34 13.12
C ALA A 326 -0.10 29.03 13.60
N GLY A 327 -1.10 29.13 14.47
CA GLY A 327 -1.96 28.01 14.87
C GLY A 327 -2.79 27.45 13.71
N THR A 328 -3.28 28.31 12.82
CA THR A 328 -4.07 27.95 11.63
C THR A 328 -3.23 27.16 10.62
N ALA A 329 -1.98 27.57 10.36
CA ALA A 329 -1.10 26.84 9.45
C ALA A 329 -0.76 25.43 9.99
N MET A 330 -0.46 25.32 11.29
CA MET A 330 -0.18 24.04 11.94
C MET A 330 -1.42 23.12 12.00
N ASN A 331 -2.60 23.69 12.25
CA ASN A 331 -3.86 22.96 12.21
C ASN A 331 -4.21 22.48 10.80
N VAL A 332 -4.04 23.31 9.77
CA VAL A 332 -4.24 22.90 8.37
C VAL A 332 -3.26 21.79 7.97
N MET A 333 -1.99 21.89 8.37
CA MET A 333 -1.01 20.81 8.15
C MET A 333 -1.40 19.52 8.85
N TRP A 334 -1.91 19.58 10.09
CA TRP A 334 -2.36 18.40 10.82
C TRP A 334 -3.61 17.76 10.18
N LYS A 335 -4.55 18.57 9.68
CA LYS A 335 -5.74 18.11 8.92
C LYS A 335 -5.33 17.34 7.66
N ILE A 336 -4.43 17.92 6.86
CA ILE A 336 -3.91 17.29 5.64
C ILE A 336 -3.13 16.02 5.99
N PHE A 337 -2.31 16.05 7.04
CA PHE A 337 -1.53 14.92 7.52
C PHE A 337 -2.42 13.72 7.92
N LEU A 338 -3.53 13.95 8.63
CA LEU A 338 -4.47 12.89 9.01
C LEU A 338 -5.18 12.27 7.80
N ILE A 339 -5.55 13.09 6.82
CA ILE A 339 -6.14 12.60 5.55
C ILE A 339 -5.11 11.75 4.79
N VAL A 340 -3.85 12.21 4.70
CA VAL A 340 -2.76 11.48 4.05
C VAL A 340 -2.52 10.13 4.74
N ILE A 341 -2.44 10.09 6.07
CA ILE A 341 -2.31 8.83 6.82
C ILE A 341 -3.48 7.89 6.54
N GLY A 342 -4.72 8.40 6.60
CA GLY A 342 -5.91 7.59 6.34
C GLY A 342 -5.89 6.96 4.95
N VAL A 343 -5.53 7.75 3.93
CA VAL A 343 -5.38 7.29 2.55
C VAL A 343 -4.23 6.28 2.42
N SER A 344 -3.07 6.54 3.04
CA SER A 344 -1.93 5.59 3.02
C SER A 344 -2.26 4.25 3.67
N VAL A 345 -2.96 4.24 4.81
CA VAL A 345 -3.38 3.01 5.47
C VAL A 345 -4.43 2.27 4.62
N PHE A 346 -5.41 2.99 4.06
CA PHE A 346 -6.41 2.40 3.17
C PHE A 346 -5.76 1.69 1.98
N ILE A 347 -4.80 2.36 1.35
CA ILE A 347 -4.02 1.85 0.22
C ILE A 347 -3.20 0.62 0.61
N GLY A 348 -2.46 0.67 1.72
CA GLY A 348 -1.63 -0.45 2.17
C GLY A 348 -2.47 -1.69 2.50
N VAL A 349 -3.61 -1.48 3.15
CA VAL A 349 -4.57 -2.54 3.48
C VAL A 349 -5.21 -3.11 2.22
N ALA A 350 -5.63 -2.27 1.27
CA ALA A 350 -6.20 -2.70 -0.01
C ALA A 350 -5.19 -3.50 -0.85
N GLY A 351 -3.95 -3.04 -0.93
CA GLY A 351 -2.86 -3.74 -1.62
C GLY A 351 -2.58 -5.11 -0.98
N LEU A 352 -2.49 -5.19 0.34
CA LEU A 352 -2.26 -6.45 1.06
C LEU A 352 -3.43 -7.44 0.90
N ILE A 353 -4.68 -6.96 0.96
CA ILE A 353 -5.86 -7.77 0.67
C ILE A 353 -5.81 -8.31 -0.75
N MET A 354 -5.50 -7.46 -1.73
CA MET A 354 -5.43 -7.85 -3.13
C MET A 354 -4.35 -8.89 -3.38
N LEU A 355 -3.17 -8.72 -2.79
CA LEU A 355 -2.05 -9.65 -2.91
C LEU A 355 -2.39 -11.00 -2.29
N LEU A 356 -3.02 -11.01 -1.11
CA LEU A 356 -3.52 -12.22 -0.48
C LEU A 356 -4.60 -12.88 -1.33
N GLU A 357 -5.64 -12.15 -1.77
CA GLU A 357 -6.74 -12.70 -2.58
C GLU A 357 -6.22 -13.27 -3.91
N VAL A 358 -5.25 -12.62 -4.58
CA VAL A 358 -4.59 -13.15 -5.79
C VAL A 358 -3.75 -14.39 -5.51
N ALA A 359 -2.83 -14.36 -4.53
CA ALA A 359 -1.97 -15.49 -4.19
C ALA A 359 -2.78 -16.76 -3.86
N PHE A 360 -3.97 -16.53 -3.33
CA PHE A 360 -4.91 -17.55 -2.92
C PHE A 360 -5.88 -18.02 -4.00
N GLY A 361 -6.23 -17.16 -4.95
CA GLY A 361 -7.11 -17.48 -6.07
C GLY A 361 -6.39 -18.12 -7.25
N LEU A 362 -5.13 -17.73 -7.50
CA LEU A 362 -4.33 -18.21 -8.64
C LEU A 362 -4.22 -19.75 -8.71
N PRO A 363 -3.89 -20.47 -7.62
CA PRO A 363 -3.73 -21.92 -7.67
C PRO A 363 -5.05 -22.65 -7.95
N VAL A 364 -6.17 -22.10 -7.44
CA VAL A 364 -7.51 -22.64 -7.67
C VAL A 364 -7.90 -22.47 -9.13
N LYS A 365 -7.68 -21.28 -9.68
CA LYS A 365 -7.97 -20.99 -11.09
C LYS A 365 -7.14 -21.84 -12.06
N LEU A 366 -5.85 -22.04 -11.76
CA LEU A 366 -4.95 -22.88 -12.55
C LEU A 366 -5.32 -24.37 -12.50
N ALA A 367 -5.85 -24.85 -11.38
CA ALA A 367 -6.35 -26.22 -11.26
C ALA A 367 -7.64 -26.43 -12.07
N GLU A 368 -8.52 -25.42 -12.11
CA GLU A 368 -9.75 -25.43 -12.91
C GLU A 368 -9.46 -25.44 -14.42
N ASP A 369 -8.62 -24.52 -14.90
CA ASP A 369 -8.28 -24.45 -16.33
C ASP A 369 -7.63 -25.76 -16.83
N LYS A 370 -6.95 -26.51 -15.94
CA LYS A 370 -6.46 -27.85 -16.26
C LYS A 370 -7.57 -28.89 -16.33
N GLN A 371 -8.57 -28.81 -15.44
CA GLN A 371 -9.70 -29.74 -15.41
C GLN A 371 -10.63 -29.54 -16.60
N ASP A 372 -10.94 -28.29 -16.95
CA ASP A 372 -11.80 -27.96 -18.09
C ASP A 372 -11.16 -28.38 -19.43
N LYS A 373 -9.82 -28.31 -19.54
CA LYS A 373 -9.05 -28.81 -20.70
C LYS A 373 -8.95 -30.34 -20.79
N LEU A 374 -9.26 -31.07 -19.73
CA LEU A 374 -9.27 -32.53 -19.72
C LEU A 374 -10.67 -33.10 -20.03
N VAL A 375 -11.70 -32.26 -19.95
CA VAL A 375 -13.11 -32.62 -20.18
C VAL A 375 -13.61 -32.12 -21.55
N ALA A 376 -12.92 -31.15 -22.16
CA ALA A 376 -13.07 -30.76 -23.57
C ALA A 376 -12.13 -31.60 -24.46
#